data_AF-A0A451BU36-F1
#
_entry.id   AF-A0A451BU36-F1
#
_cell.length_a   1.000
_cell.length_b   1.000
_cell.length_c   1.000
_cell.angle_alpha   90.00
_cell.angle_beta   90.00
_cell.angle_gamma   90.00
#
_symmetry.space_group_name_H-M   'P 1'
#
loop_
_entity.id
_entity.type
_entity.pdbx_description
1 polymer ?
#
loop_
_entity_poly.entity_id
_entity_poly.type
_entity_poly.pdbx_seq_one_letter_code
_entity_poly.pdbx_strand_id
1 'polypeptide(L)'
;MKNRLVFLALTALLFTGPAYIGAAFGVENAPRISDREIIERLTRLEEGQRSMQKQMQTTREQTGQRFASLQKGMDERFVAMEKRMDERFSAMDQRFVAMEKRMDLMGEQTGQQISSLEKRVDDRLDAQWNLTLILIAAIFGLIGFVVWDRKTAFKPLERRFTRIADTIERDLEPESPKGSRFARLMNVLRELAPDDPRLDDALRRHSLLEDLPRKPA
;
A
#
# COMPACT_ATOMS: atom_id res chain seq x y z
N MET A 1 -16.61 11.52 89.99
CA MET A 1 -17.22 12.69 90.68
C MET A 1 -16.99 14.04 90.00
N LYS A 2 -16.15 14.14 88.95
CA LYS A 2 -15.84 15.42 88.27
C LYS A 2 -16.94 15.91 87.30
N ASN A 3 -17.68 14.98 86.67
CA ASN A 3 -18.71 15.33 85.66
C ASN A 3 -20.03 15.83 86.25
N ARG A 4 -20.35 15.53 87.52
CA ARG A 4 -21.58 16.01 88.18
C ARG A 4 -21.49 17.47 88.63
N LEU A 5 -20.30 17.92 89.02
CA LEU A 5 -20.02 19.32 89.38
C LEU A 5 -20.06 20.24 88.16
N VAL A 6 -19.53 19.78 87.02
CA VAL A 6 -19.62 20.52 85.74
C VAL A 6 -21.06 20.61 85.27
N PHE A 7 -21.85 19.53 85.40
CA PHE A 7 -23.26 19.55 85.03
C PHE A 7 -24.07 20.52 85.89
N LEU A 8 -23.83 20.56 87.21
CA LEU A 8 -24.50 21.51 88.12
C LEU A 8 -24.14 22.97 87.84
N ALA A 9 -22.86 23.26 87.54
CA ALA A 9 -22.43 24.60 87.16
C ALA A 9 -23.02 25.04 85.80
N LEU A 10 -23.13 24.12 84.84
CA LEU A 10 -23.71 24.40 83.53
C LEU A 10 -25.24 24.61 83.63
N THR A 11 -25.93 23.84 84.48
CA THR A 11 -27.37 24.04 84.73
C THR A 11 -27.66 25.33 85.48
N ALA A 12 -26.80 25.75 86.42
CA ALA A 12 -26.97 27.02 87.13
C ALA A 12 -26.79 28.22 86.18
N LEU A 13 -25.82 28.15 85.27
CA LEU A 13 -25.58 29.19 84.25
C LEU A 13 -26.73 29.28 83.23
N LEU A 14 -27.29 28.13 82.83
CA LEU A 14 -28.41 28.08 81.88
C LEU A 14 -29.74 28.55 82.46
N PHE A 15 -29.95 28.40 83.79
CA PHE A 15 -31.20 28.76 84.45
C PHE A 15 -31.22 30.18 85.04
N THR A 16 -30.06 30.76 85.34
CA THR A 16 -29.96 32.17 85.81
C THR A 16 -29.73 33.19 84.69
N GLY A 17 -29.28 32.76 83.52
CA GLY A 17 -29.09 33.61 82.33
C GLY A 17 -30.36 34.26 81.75
N PRO A 18 -31.55 33.61 81.71
CA PRO A 18 -32.71 34.19 81.05
C PRO A 18 -33.51 35.20 81.90
N ALA A 19 -33.21 35.36 83.19
CA ALA A 19 -34.03 36.16 84.11
C ALA A 19 -33.63 37.65 84.22
N TYR A 20 -32.55 38.07 83.55
CA TYR A 20 -31.98 39.43 83.71
C TYR A 20 -31.79 40.23 82.42
N ILE A 21 -32.67 40.03 81.42
CA ILE A 21 -32.94 41.09 80.45
C ILE A 21 -34.45 41.22 80.34
N GLY A 22 -35.01 41.81 81.39
CA GLY A 22 -36.36 42.34 81.38
C GLY A 22 -36.50 43.33 80.22
N ALA A 23 -37.54 43.08 79.41
CA ALA A 23 -38.41 44.09 78.85
C ALA A 23 -37.78 45.45 78.52
N ALA A 24 -36.89 45.48 77.51
CA ALA A 24 -36.75 46.65 76.67
C ALA A 24 -37.52 46.41 75.36
N PHE A 25 -38.82 46.12 75.46
CA PHE A 25 -39.73 46.42 74.37
C PHE A 25 -39.87 47.93 74.32
N GLY A 26 -38.89 48.58 73.69
CA GLY A 26 -39.09 49.87 73.06
C GLY A 26 -40.08 49.70 71.91
N VAL A 27 -41.35 49.48 72.24
CA VAL A 27 -42.41 50.04 71.41
C VAL A 27 -42.34 51.52 71.73
N GLU A 28 -41.43 52.21 71.04
CA GLU A 28 -41.61 53.63 70.82
C GLU A 28 -43.02 53.76 70.27
N ASN A 29 -43.90 54.39 71.05
CA ASN A 29 -45.11 54.95 70.48
C ASN A 29 -44.64 55.72 69.25
N ALA A 30 -45.00 55.23 68.05
CA ALA A 30 -44.76 55.97 66.84
C ALA A 30 -45.19 57.41 67.11
N PRO A 31 -44.35 58.43 66.82
CA PRO A 31 -44.74 59.82 66.98
C PRO A 31 -46.16 59.95 66.45
N ARG A 32 -47.10 60.50 67.23
CA ARG A 32 -48.49 60.63 66.76
C ARG A 32 -48.48 61.54 65.54
N ILE A 33 -48.32 60.94 64.37
CA ILE A 33 -48.30 61.62 63.09
C ILE A 33 -49.67 62.28 63.01
N SER A 34 -49.69 63.60 62.91
CA SER A 34 -50.94 64.33 62.71
C SER A 34 -51.53 63.92 61.36
N ASP A 35 -52.84 63.81 61.24
CA ASP A 35 -53.51 63.50 59.95
C ASP A 35 -53.00 64.40 58.81
N ARG A 36 -52.58 65.63 59.14
CA ARG A 36 -51.93 66.58 58.20
C ARG A 36 -50.56 66.10 57.69
N GLU A 37 -49.70 65.56 58.55
CA GLU A 37 -48.41 64.97 58.15
C GLU A 37 -48.60 63.68 57.34
N ILE A 38 -49.65 62.88 57.66
CA ILE A 38 -49.99 61.67 56.89
C ILE A 38 -50.39 62.07 55.47
N ILE A 39 -51.24 63.08 55.32
CA ILE A 39 -51.65 63.60 54.01
C ILE A 39 -50.43 64.12 53.23
N GLU A 40 -49.57 64.92 53.85
CA GLU A 40 -48.37 65.45 53.17
C GLU A 40 -47.45 64.32 52.68
N ARG A 41 -47.21 63.30 53.50
CA ARG A 41 -46.40 62.13 53.11
C ARG A 41 -47.09 61.29 52.04
N LEU A 42 -48.41 61.11 52.10
CA LEU A 42 -49.19 60.41 51.07
C LEU A 42 -49.14 61.13 49.73
N THR A 43 -49.31 62.45 49.70
CA THR A 43 -49.21 63.24 48.47
C THR A 43 -47.81 63.14 47.87
N ARG A 44 -46.76 63.23 48.70
CA ARG A 44 -45.37 63.07 48.26
C ARG A 44 -45.08 61.65 47.73
N LEU A 45 -45.70 60.64 48.34
CA LEU A 45 -45.58 59.25 47.91
C LEU A 45 -46.34 59.00 46.60
N GLU A 46 -47.51 59.61 46.41
CA GLU A 46 -48.30 59.55 45.18
C GLU A 46 -47.54 60.23 44.02
N GLU A 47 -46.93 61.39 44.25
CA GLU A 47 -46.03 62.04 43.29
C GLU A 47 -44.82 61.17 42.97
N GLY A 48 -44.23 60.53 43.99
CA GLY A 48 -43.15 59.55 43.84
C GLY A 48 -43.56 58.38 42.94
N GLN A 49 -44.73 57.77 43.18
CA GLN A 49 -45.27 56.69 42.36
C GLN A 49 -45.55 57.14 40.92
N ARG A 50 -46.15 58.31 40.71
CA ARG A 50 -46.39 58.85 39.37
C ARG A 50 -45.09 59.10 38.62
N SER A 51 -44.06 59.61 39.29
CA SER A 51 -42.73 59.80 38.68
C SER A 51 -42.09 58.46 38.31
N MET A 52 -42.21 57.46 39.19
CA MET A 52 -41.66 56.13 38.98
C MET A 52 -42.38 55.39 37.85
N GLN A 53 -43.70 55.55 37.74
CA GLN A 53 -44.50 54.98 36.66
C GLN A 53 -44.13 55.60 35.31
N LYS A 54 -43.92 56.93 35.26
CA LYS A 54 -43.38 57.60 34.05
C LYS A 54 -42.00 57.07 33.67
N GLN A 55 -41.07 56.96 34.62
CA GLN A 55 -39.74 56.40 34.35
C GLN A 55 -39.80 54.96 33.85
N MET A 56 -40.65 54.12 34.46
CA MET A 56 -40.87 52.74 34.02
C MET A 56 -41.41 52.68 32.60
N GLN A 57 -42.33 53.58 32.23
CA GLN A 57 -42.90 53.63 30.89
C GLN A 57 -41.86 54.06 29.86
N THR A 58 -41.11 55.13 30.13
CA THR A 58 -39.99 55.56 29.26
C THR A 58 -38.94 54.45 29.11
N THR A 59 -38.61 53.75 30.20
CA THR A 59 -37.66 52.64 30.17
C THR A 59 -38.19 51.50 29.31
N ARG A 60 -39.46 51.11 29.46
CA ARG A 60 -40.09 50.08 28.62
C ARG A 60 -40.08 50.45 27.14
N GLU A 61 -40.39 51.69 26.81
CA GLU A 61 -40.38 52.17 25.43
C GLU A 61 -38.96 52.14 24.83
N GLN A 62 -37.97 52.65 25.56
CA GLN A 62 -36.57 52.60 25.13
C GLN A 62 -36.06 51.15 24.99
N THR A 63 -36.39 50.27 25.92
CA THR A 63 -36.05 48.85 25.82
C THR A 63 -36.74 48.20 24.62
N GLY A 64 -38.03 48.48 24.39
CA GLY A 64 -38.76 47.98 23.23
C GLY A 64 -38.15 48.43 21.91
N GLN A 65 -37.77 49.70 21.80
CA GLN A 65 -37.09 50.24 20.61
C GLN A 65 -35.72 49.58 20.39
N ARG A 66 -34.92 49.38 21.45
CA ARG A 66 -33.63 48.68 21.36
C ARG A 66 -33.81 47.22 20.96
N PHE A 67 -34.84 46.56 21.46
CA PHE A 67 -35.11 45.16 21.11
C PHE A 67 -35.51 45.05 19.63
N ALA A 68 -36.38 45.94 19.15
CA ALA A 68 -36.78 45.99 17.76
C ALA A 68 -35.60 46.31 16.81
N SER A 69 -34.69 47.21 17.20
CA SER A 69 -33.51 47.51 16.39
C SER A 69 -32.50 46.36 16.38
N LEU A 70 -32.32 45.68 17.51
CA LEU A 70 -31.49 44.47 17.60
C LEU A 70 -32.06 43.35 16.72
N GLN A 71 -33.37 43.14 16.76
CA GLN A 71 -34.03 42.12 15.95
C GLN A 71 -33.85 42.41 14.45
N LYS A 72 -34.11 43.63 14.00
CA LYS A 72 -33.87 44.04 12.61
C LYS A 72 -32.41 43.83 12.18
N GLY A 73 -31.46 44.24 13.03
CA GLY A 73 -30.04 44.04 12.73
C GLY A 73 -29.63 42.58 12.67
N MET A 74 -30.31 41.69 13.42
CA MET A 74 -30.13 40.25 13.33
C MET A 74 -30.70 39.68 12.02
N ASP A 75 -31.92 40.07 11.67
CA ASP A 75 -32.59 39.62 10.44
C ASP A 75 -31.79 40.03 9.20
N GLU A 76 -31.33 41.28 9.13
CA GLU A 76 -30.48 41.78 8.03
C GLU A 76 -29.18 40.98 7.91
N ARG A 77 -28.52 40.67 9.04
CA ARG A 77 -27.31 39.85 9.05
C ARG A 77 -27.58 38.42 8.60
N PHE A 78 -28.72 37.86 8.99
CA PHE A 78 -29.09 36.50 8.61
C PHE A 78 -29.34 36.41 7.11
N VAL A 79 -30.13 37.33 6.54
CA VAL A 79 -30.37 37.42 5.09
C VAL A 79 -29.07 37.65 4.31
N ALA A 80 -28.19 38.52 4.81
CA ALA A 80 -26.88 38.75 4.17
C ALA A 80 -26.00 37.49 4.21
N MET A 81 -26.04 36.73 5.31
CA MET A 81 -25.32 35.46 5.44
C MET A 81 -25.88 34.40 4.48
N GLU A 82 -27.19 34.26 4.41
CA GLU A 82 -27.89 33.33 3.52
C GLU A 82 -27.52 33.61 2.05
N LYS A 83 -27.63 34.87 1.62
CA LYS A 83 -27.24 35.28 0.26
C LYS A 83 -25.78 34.98 -0.04
N ARG A 84 -24.87 35.24 0.90
CA ARG A 84 -23.44 34.93 0.74
C ARG A 84 -23.19 33.43 0.64
N MET A 85 -23.94 32.61 1.38
CA MET A 85 -23.86 31.17 1.28
C MET A 85 -24.35 30.69 -0.08
N ASP A 86 -25.50 31.17 -0.55
CA ASP A 86 -26.03 30.81 -1.88
C ASP A 86 -25.07 31.17 -3.00
N GLU A 87 -24.49 32.38 -2.98
CA GLU A 87 -23.48 32.80 -3.96
C GLU A 87 -22.25 31.88 -3.93
N ARG A 88 -21.79 31.49 -2.73
CA ARG A 88 -20.66 30.57 -2.57
C ARG A 88 -20.99 29.16 -3.07
N PHE A 89 -22.18 28.65 -2.76
CA PHE A 89 -22.63 27.35 -3.24
C PHE A 89 -22.76 27.32 -4.76
N SER A 90 -23.38 28.34 -5.35
CA SER A 90 -23.50 28.46 -6.81
C SER A 90 -22.14 28.56 -7.50
N ALA A 91 -21.20 29.35 -6.94
CA ALA A 91 -19.84 29.42 -7.46
C ALA A 91 -19.08 28.08 -7.33
N MET A 92 -19.33 27.32 -6.26
CA MET A 92 -18.74 26.00 -6.07
C MET A 92 -19.31 25.00 -7.09
N ASP A 93 -20.63 25.02 -7.30
CA ASP A 93 -21.31 24.16 -8.28
C ASP A 93 -20.79 24.40 -9.71
N GLN A 94 -20.65 25.67 -10.12
CA GLN A 94 -20.04 26.04 -11.40
C GLN A 94 -18.60 25.51 -11.55
N ARG A 95 -17.80 25.55 -10.48
CA ARG A 95 -16.44 25.00 -10.49
C ARG A 95 -16.44 23.48 -10.60
N PHE A 96 -17.38 22.80 -9.95
CA PHE A 96 -17.54 21.35 -10.07
C PHE A 96 -17.89 20.96 -11.50
N VAL A 97 -18.89 21.61 -12.12
CA VAL A 97 -19.28 21.35 -13.52
C VAL A 97 -18.12 21.64 -14.48
N ALA A 98 -17.35 22.71 -14.25
CA ALA A 98 -16.17 23.02 -15.06
C ALA A 98 -15.07 21.96 -14.90
N MET A 99 -14.86 21.44 -13.69
CA MET A 99 -13.90 20.37 -13.43
C MET A 99 -14.33 19.06 -14.09
N GLU A 100 -15.62 18.70 -14.00
CA GLU A 100 -16.19 17.50 -14.64
C GLU A 100 -15.95 17.52 -16.15
N LYS A 101 -16.31 18.63 -16.82
CA LYS A 101 -16.02 18.80 -18.26
C LYS A 101 -14.54 18.66 -18.60
N ARG A 102 -13.65 19.16 -17.75
CA ARG A 102 -12.21 19.04 -17.96
C ARG A 102 -11.74 17.59 -17.79
N MET A 103 -12.29 16.87 -16.82
CA MET A 103 -12.00 15.44 -16.63
C MET A 103 -12.51 14.63 -17.82
N ASP A 104 -13.72 14.89 -18.31
CA ASP A 104 -14.28 14.21 -19.49
C ASP A 104 -13.40 14.43 -20.73
N LEU A 105 -13.02 15.68 -21.01
CA LEU A 105 -12.12 16.01 -22.12
C LEU A 105 -10.76 15.33 -21.98
N MET A 106 -10.21 15.27 -20.78
CA MET A 106 -8.94 14.58 -20.52
C MET A 106 -9.10 13.08 -20.72
N GLY A 107 -10.21 12.49 -20.24
CA GLY A 107 -10.55 11.08 -20.41
C GLY A 107 -10.69 10.70 -21.88
N GLU A 108 -11.40 11.51 -22.66
CA GLU A 108 -11.53 11.32 -24.11
C GLU A 108 -10.18 11.41 -24.82
N GLN A 109 -9.36 12.42 -24.51
CA GLN A 109 -8.03 12.56 -25.11
C GLN A 109 -7.11 11.39 -24.76
N THR A 110 -7.09 10.97 -23.49
CA THR A 110 -6.31 9.81 -23.05
C THR A 110 -6.82 8.53 -23.70
N GLY A 111 -8.14 8.33 -23.79
CA GLY A 111 -8.74 7.19 -24.49
C GLY A 111 -8.38 7.15 -25.97
N GLN A 112 -8.43 8.29 -26.67
CA GLN A 112 -7.98 8.39 -28.05
C GLN A 112 -6.50 8.07 -28.21
N GLN A 113 -5.63 8.61 -27.33
CA GLN A 113 -4.20 8.31 -27.36
C GLN A 113 -3.93 6.83 -27.14
N ILE A 114 -4.55 6.21 -26.13
CA ILE A 114 -4.43 4.78 -25.86
C ILE A 114 -4.87 3.97 -27.07
N SER A 115 -6.06 4.24 -27.62
CA SER A 115 -6.55 3.50 -28.80
C SER A 115 -5.62 3.63 -30.03
N SER A 116 -4.99 4.80 -30.19
CA SER A 116 -4.01 5.01 -31.27
C SER A 116 -2.70 4.27 -31.04
N LEU A 117 -2.28 4.13 -29.78
CA LEU A 117 -1.11 3.36 -29.38
C LEU A 117 -1.38 1.85 -29.52
N GLU A 118 -2.54 1.38 -29.08
CA GLU A 118 -2.98 0.00 -29.23
C GLU A 118 -2.93 -0.42 -30.70
N LYS A 119 -3.54 0.35 -31.62
CA LYS A 119 -3.47 0.07 -33.07
C LYS A 119 -2.04 -0.02 -33.59
N ARG A 120 -1.17 0.91 -33.19
CA ARG A 120 0.24 0.90 -33.63
C ARG A 120 1.02 -0.29 -33.07
N VAL A 121 0.69 -0.73 -31.86
CA VAL A 121 1.31 -1.90 -31.23
C VAL A 121 0.82 -3.16 -31.92
N ASP A 122 -0.49 -3.29 -32.15
CA ASP A 122 -1.09 -4.42 -32.85
C ASP A 122 -0.51 -4.57 -34.26
N ASP A 123 -0.43 -3.50 -35.06
CA ASP A 123 0.16 -3.53 -36.40
C ASP A 123 1.63 -4.03 -36.38
N ARG A 124 2.40 -3.61 -35.37
CA ARG A 124 3.80 -4.03 -35.21
C ARG A 124 3.91 -5.48 -34.76
N LEU A 125 3.06 -5.89 -33.83
CA LEU A 125 3.01 -7.27 -33.37
C LEU A 125 2.62 -8.17 -34.54
N ASP A 126 1.59 -7.86 -35.30
CA ASP A 126 1.16 -8.64 -36.47
C ASP A 126 2.28 -8.79 -37.50
N ALA A 127 3.01 -7.71 -37.80
CA ALA A 127 4.17 -7.78 -38.69
C ALA A 127 5.28 -8.70 -38.11
N GLN A 128 5.57 -8.60 -36.81
CA GLN A 128 6.57 -9.44 -36.15
C GLN A 128 6.14 -10.91 -36.05
N TRP A 129 4.86 -11.18 -35.79
CA TRP A 129 4.26 -12.52 -35.77
C TRP A 129 4.36 -13.17 -37.14
N ASN A 130 4.01 -12.45 -38.21
CA ASN A 130 4.13 -12.95 -39.59
C ASN A 130 5.60 -13.30 -39.94
N LEU A 131 6.56 -12.44 -39.60
CA LEU A 131 7.98 -12.72 -39.83
C LEU A 131 8.46 -13.94 -39.02
N THR A 132 8.02 -14.06 -37.77
CA THR A 132 8.38 -15.17 -36.89
C THR A 132 7.80 -16.49 -37.42
N LEU A 133 6.55 -16.48 -37.91
CA LEU A 133 5.92 -17.64 -38.55
C LEU A 133 6.67 -18.07 -39.83
N ILE A 134 7.07 -17.12 -40.69
CA ILE A 134 7.87 -17.42 -41.88
C ILE A 134 9.24 -18.01 -41.48
N LEU A 135 9.89 -17.43 -40.48
CA LEU A 135 11.18 -17.93 -39.98
C LEU A 135 11.06 -19.36 -39.43
N ILE A 136 10.03 -19.63 -38.62
CA ILE A 136 9.74 -20.97 -38.10
C ILE A 136 9.46 -21.95 -39.24
N ALA A 137 8.62 -21.57 -40.21
CA ALA A 137 8.33 -22.40 -41.38
C ALA A 137 9.59 -22.69 -42.22
N ALA A 138 10.48 -21.70 -42.39
CA ALA A 138 11.76 -21.87 -43.07
C ALA A 138 12.68 -22.84 -42.34
N ILE A 139 12.77 -22.76 -41.00
CA ILE A 139 13.56 -23.69 -40.18
C ILE A 139 13.01 -25.12 -40.29
N PHE A 140 11.69 -25.31 -40.15
CA PHE A 140 11.08 -26.63 -40.30
C PHE A 140 11.26 -27.19 -41.72
N GLY A 141 11.14 -26.35 -42.75
CA GLY A 141 11.41 -26.73 -44.13
C GLY A 141 12.86 -27.18 -44.33
N LEU A 142 13.82 -26.49 -43.74
CA LEU A 142 15.25 -26.83 -43.82
C LEU A 142 15.56 -28.13 -43.06
N ILE A 143 15.01 -28.32 -41.86
CA ILE A 143 15.16 -29.58 -41.12
C ILE A 143 14.57 -30.74 -41.93
N GLY A 144 13.37 -30.57 -42.50
CA GLY A 144 12.77 -31.55 -43.38
C GLY A 144 13.65 -31.87 -44.59
N PHE A 145 14.23 -30.85 -45.23
CA PHE A 145 15.13 -31.00 -46.36
C PHE A 145 16.44 -31.71 -45.98
N VAL A 146 17.06 -31.38 -44.85
CA VAL A 146 18.29 -32.04 -44.37
C VAL A 146 18.04 -33.50 -44.04
N VAL A 147 16.90 -33.82 -43.41
CA VAL A 147 16.51 -35.22 -43.13
C VAL A 147 16.28 -36.01 -44.42
N TRP A 148 15.73 -35.36 -45.45
CA TRP A 148 15.59 -35.94 -46.79
C TRP A 148 16.96 -36.17 -47.46
N ASP A 149 17.82 -35.14 -47.48
CA ASP A 149 19.17 -35.20 -48.07
C ASP A 149 20.05 -36.27 -47.42
N ARG A 150 19.98 -36.39 -46.08
CA ARG A 150 20.65 -37.46 -45.33
C ARG A 150 20.18 -38.86 -45.77
N LYS A 151 18.93 -39.07 -46.15
CA LYS A 151 18.50 -40.39 -46.66
C LYS A 151 19.01 -40.66 -48.08
N THR A 152 19.23 -39.63 -48.91
CA THR A 152 19.72 -39.78 -50.28
C THR A 152 21.25 -39.85 -50.39
N ALA A 153 21.98 -39.11 -49.55
CA ALA A 153 23.45 -38.99 -49.59
C ALA A 153 24.20 -40.16 -48.96
N PHE A 154 23.55 -40.99 -48.14
CA PHE A 154 24.19 -42.14 -47.48
C PHE A 154 24.27 -43.41 -48.35
N LYS A 155 23.48 -43.49 -49.44
CA LYS A 155 23.53 -44.62 -50.39
C LYS A 155 24.94 -44.93 -50.94
N PRO A 156 25.78 -43.95 -51.33
CA PRO A 156 27.15 -44.23 -51.76
C PRO A 156 28.14 -44.44 -50.61
N LEU A 157 27.85 -43.94 -49.40
CA LEU A 157 28.71 -44.10 -48.22
C LEU A 157 28.66 -45.54 -47.69
N GLU A 158 27.47 -46.15 -47.71
CA GLU A 158 27.25 -47.54 -47.29
C GLU A 158 28.13 -48.53 -48.08
N ARG A 159 28.30 -48.30 -49.40
CA ARG A 159 29.19 -49.11 -50.25
C ARG A 159 30.68 -48.98 -49.91
N ARG A 160 31.10 -47.85 -49.33
CA ARG A 160 32.49 -47.65 -48.90
C ARG A 160 32.74 -48.31 -47.55
N PHE A 161 31.78 -48.23 -46.64
CA PHE A 161 31.87 -48.93 -45.36
C PHE A 161 31.87 -50.45 -45.54
N THR A 162 31.05 -51.01 -46.44
CA THR A 162 31.11 -52.46 -46.73
C THR A 162 32.45 -52.87 -47.32
N ARG A 163 33.06 -52.06 -48.19
CA ARG A 163 34.39 -52.37 -48.75
C ARG A 163 35.52 -52.27 -47.71
N ILE A 164 35.40 -51.32 -46.77
CA ILE A 164 36.35 -51.20 -45.65
C ILE A 164 36.18 -52.38 -44.69
N ALA A 165 34.93 -52.75 -44.37
CA ALA A 165 34.63 -53.92 -43.55
C ALA A 165 35.17 -55.22 -44.19
N ASP A 166 34.93 -55.42 -45.48
CA ASP A 166 35.38 -56.58 -46.26
C ASP A 166 36.91 -56.66 -46.37
N THR A 167 37.61 -55.52 -46.46
CA THR A 167 39.09 -55.50 -46.47
C THR A 167 39.65 -55.84 -45.08
N ILE A 168 39.03 -55.35 -44.02
CA ILE A 168 39.43 -55.66 -42.64
C ILE A 168 39.16 -57.13 -42.32
N GLU A 169 38.01 -57.65 -42.74
CA GLU A 169 37.62 -59.05 -42.57
C GLU A 169 38.57 -59.97 -43.33
N ARG A 170 38.91 -59.63 -44.59
CA ARG A 170 39.91 -60.35 -45.38
C ARG A 170 41.34 -60.26 -44.83
N ASP A 171 41.70 -59.18 -44.14
CA ASP A 171 43.00 -59.04 -43.47
C ASP A 171 43.05 -59.76 -42.11
N LEU A 172 41.88 -60.08 -41.53
CA LEU A 172 41.71 -60.88 -40.31
C LEU A 172 41.50 -62.38 -40.60
N GLU A 173 41.05 -62.77 -41.79
CA GLU A 173 40.84 -64.17 -42.14
C GLU A 173 42.16 -64.97 -42.21
N PRO A 174 42.25 -66.13 -41.54
CA PRO A 174 43.49 -66.88 -41.30
C PRO A 174 43.95 -67.75 -42.49
N GLU A 175 43.62 -67.41 -43.74
CA GLU A 175 44.02 -68.19 -44.92
C GLU A 175 45.11 -67.50 -45.76
N SER A 176 46.28 -67.21 -45.15
CA SER A 176 47.49 -66.95 -45.94
C SER A 176 48.65 -67.85 -45.50
N PRO A 177 49.32 -68.57 -46.43
CA PRO A 177 50.35 -69.57 -46.10
C PRO A 177 51.65 -69.03 -45.47
N LYS A 178 51.74 -67.72 -45.18
CA LYS A 178 52.90 -67.05 -44.57
C LYS A 178 52.54 -66.00 -43.51
N GLY A 179 51.37 -66.16 -42.86
CA GLY A 179 50.97 -65.41 -41.66
C GLY A 179 50.51 -63.96 -41.91
N SER A 180 49.46 -63.54 -41.19
CA SER A 180 48.87 -62.19 -41.20
C SER A 180 49.93 -61.09 -41.06
N ARG A 181 49.70 -59.91 -41.65
CA ARG A 181 50.56 -58.73 -41.43
C ARG A 181 50.65 -58.38 -39.95
N PHE A 182 49.56 -58.58 -39.20
CA PHE A 182 49.56 -58.46 -37.75
C PHE A 182 50.43 -59.54 -37.10
N ALA A 183 50.32 -60.79 -37.54
CA ALA A 183 51.19 -61.88 -37.05
C ALA A 183 52.68 -61.64 -37.38
N ARG A 184 53.01 -61.06 -38.54
CA ARG A 184 54.37 -60.64 -38.88
C ARG A 184 54.84 -59.47 -38.04
N LEU A 185 54.00 -58.47 -37.82
CA LEU A 185 54.32 -57.36 -36.92
C LEU A 185 54.56 -57.88 -35.51
N MET A 186 53.70 -58.77 -35.03
CA MET A 186 53.86 -59.40 -33.72
C MET A 186 55.11 -60.28 -33.65
N ASN A 187 55.46 -61.03 -34.69
CA ASN A 187 56.69 -61.82 -34.73
C ASN A 187 57.94 -60.95 -34.77
N VAL A 188 57.94 -59.85 -35.54
CA VAL A 188 59.06 -58.89 -35.58
C VAL A 188 59.20 -58.19 -34.23
N LEU A 189 58.09 -57.77 -33.62
CA LEU A 189 58.08 -57.18 -32.28
C LEU A 189 58.54 -58.19 -31.22
N ARG A 190 58.22 -59.47 -31.38
CA ARG A 190 58.68 -60.57 -30.50
C ARG A 190 60.16 -60.89 -30.69
N GLU A 191 60.68 -60.82 -31.91
CA GLU A 191 62.09 -61.07 -32.24
C GLU A 191 63.00 -59.93 -31.75
N LEU A 192 62.50 -58.69 -31.75
CA LEU A 192 63.23 -57.50 -31.30
C LEU A 192 63.06 -57.20 -29.79
N ALA A 193 62.11 -57.87 -29.10
CA ALA A 193 61.87 -57.71 -27.67
C ALA A 193 63.05 -58.05 -26.74
N PRO A 194 63.92 -59.05 -27.04
CA PRO A 194 65.06 -59.37 -26.17
C PRO A 194 66.17 -58.31 -26.17
N ASP A 195 66.28 -57.51 -27.23
CA ASP A 195 67.38 -56.56 -27.44
C ASP A 195 67.09 -55.15 -26.90
N ASP A 196 65.82 -54.82 -26.59
CA ASP A 196 65.43 -53.51 -26.05
C ASP A 196 64.60 -53.65 -24.76
N PRO A 197 65.15 -53.30 -23.58
CA PRO A 197 64.45 -53.39 -22.30
C PRO A 197 63.22 -52.47 -22.20
N ARG A 198 63.11 -51.42 -23.03
CA ARG A 198 61.90 -50.58 -23.08
C ARG A 198 60.77 -51.23 -23.89
N LEU A 199 61.12 -52.05 -24.88
CA LEU A 199 60.16 -52.76 -25.72
C LEU A 199 59.59 -53.98 -24.99
N ASP A 200 60.42 -54.74 -24.26
CA ASP A 200 59.96 -55.84 -23.40
C ASP A 200 58.96 -55.36 -22.32
N ASP A 201 59.28 -54.26 -21.63
CA ASP A 201 58.40 -53.71 -20.59
C ASP A 201 57.06 -53.19 -21.18
N ALA A 202 57.10 -52.54 -22.35
CA ALA A 202 55.88 -52.07 -23.03
C ALA A 202 55.00 -53.23 -23.55
N LEU A 203 55.60 -54.29 -24.10
CA LEU A 203 54.88 -55.46 -24.59
C LEU A 203 54.30 -56.32 -23.47
N ARG A 204 54.96 -56.40 -22.31
CA ARG A 204 54.43 -57.06 -21.10
C ARG A 204 53.28 -56.27 -20.47
N ARG A 205 53.36 -54.93 -20.43
CA ARG A 205 52.28 -54.06 -19.90
C ARG A 205 50.97 -54.19 -20.67
N HIS A 206 51.03 -54.51 -21.96
CA HIS A 206 49.86 -54.72 -22.82
C HIS A 206 49.50 -56.22 -23.01
N SER A 207 50.03 -57.12 -22.16
CA SER A 207 49.72 -58.56 -22.14
C SER A 207 50.07 -59.33 -23.43
N LEU A 208 51.06 -58.86 -24.20
CA LEU A 208 51.43 -59.47 -25.50
C LEU A 208 52.59 -60.49 -25.43
N LEU A 209 53.24 -60.64 -24.27
CA LEU A 209 54.36 -61.57 -24.02
C LEU A 209 54.28 -62.21 -22.62
N GLU A 210 53.29 -63.07 -22.39
CA GLU A 210 53.05 -63.66 -21.05
C GLU A 210 53.96 -64.88 -20.72
N ASP A 211 54.61 -65.51 -21.71
CA ASP A 211 55.22 -66.86 -21.54
C ASP A 211 56.77 -66.95 -21.53
N LEU A 212 57.54 -65.87 -21.31
CA LEU A 212 59.01 -65.96 -21.24
C LEU A 212 59.58 -65.80 -19.82
N PRO A 213 60.35 -66.80 -19.30
CA PRO A 213 60.99 -66.72 -17.99
C PRO A 213 62.13 -65.70 -18.00
N ARG A 214 62.23 -64.93 -16.90
CA ARG A 214 63.31 -63.93 -16.67
C ARG A 214 64.68 -64.59 -16.82
N LYS A 215 65.53 -64.06 -17.70
CA LYS A 215 66.96 -64.37 -17.69
C LYS A 215 67.62 -63.50 -16.60
N PRO A 216 68.36 -64.07 -15.63
CA PRO A 216 69.09 -63.28 -14.65
C PRO A 216 70.22 -62.50 -15.32
N ALA A 217 70.45 -61.31 -14.76
CA ALA A 217 71.39 -60.24 -15.09
C ALA A 217 72.59 -60.58 -15.98
#